data_AF-A0A4Y2JPE5-F1
#
_entry.id   AF-A0A4Y2JPE5-F1
#
_cell.length_a   1.000
_cell.length_b   1.000
_cell.length_c   1.000
_cell.angle_alpha   90.00
_cell.angle_beta   90.00
_cell.angle_gamma   90.00
#
_symmetry.space_group_name_H-M   'P 1'
#
loop_
_entity.id
_entity.type
_entity.pdbx_description
1 polymer ?
#
loop_
_entity_poly.entity_id
_entity_poly.type
_entity_poly.pdbx_seq_one_letter_code
_entity_poly.pdbx_strand_id
1 'polypeptide(L)'
;MVCNPALIDCYFSNCEICLGIDEIKEILEDGLEKHLIETVTFRQWVSVDRCNLETLKKSADEFVDIFCRDLRVLLCHDFIAKQQRCFYGQSKGKPVGIRGGSSL
;
A
#
# COMPACT_ATOMS: atom_id res chain seq x y z
N MET A 1 7.02 4.44 -5.10
CA MET A 1 6.55 4.60 -6.49
C MET A 1 6.81 3.31 -7.25
N VAL A 2 6.07 3.00 -8.30
CA VAL A 2 6.22 1.74 -9.06
C VAL A 2 6.70 2.08 -10.47
N CYS A 3 7.70 1.36 -10.99
CA CYS A 3 8.20 1.53 -12.36
C CYS A 3 7.09 1.28 -13.41
N ASN A 4 7.32 1.75 -14.64
CA ASN A 4 6.49 1.43 -15.79
C ASN A 4 7.37 0.85 -16.93
N PRO A 5 7.30 -0.47 -17.22
CA PRO A 5 6.43 -1.47 -16.61
C PRO A 5 6.83 -1.82 -15.16
N ALA A 6 5.84 -2.19 -14.36
CA ALA A 6 6.04 -2.54 -12.96
C ALA A 6 6.77 -3.89 -12.81
N LEU A 7 7.81 -3.92 -11.99
CA LEU A 7 8.46 -5.15 -11.54
C LEU A 7 7.91 -5.57 -10.17
N ILE A 8 8.05 -6.85 -9.83
CA ILE A 8 7.62 -7.38 -8.52
C ILE A 8 8.32 -6.60 -7.39
N ASP A 9 9.63 -6.36 -7.54
CA ASP A 9 10.44 -5.67 -6.53
C ASP A 9 9.98 -4.25 -6.21
N CYS A 10 9.28 -3.59 -7.15
CA CYS A 10 8.70 -2.26 -6.92
C CYS A 10 7.65 -2.27 -5.79
N TYR A 11 6.94 -3.39 -5.62
CA TYR A 11 5.88 -3.52 -4.63
C TYR A 11 6.40 -3.88 -3.24
N PHE A 12 7.60 -4.45 -3.15
CA PHE A 12 8.21 -4.91 -1.91
C PHE A 12 9.35 -4.02 -1.42
N SER A 13 9.48 -2.81 -1.97
CA SER A 13 10.55 -1.85 -1.64
C SER A 13 11.98 -2.38 -1.90
N ASN A 14 12.13 -3.29 -2.86
CA ASN A 14 13.43 -3.87 -3.26
C ASN A 14 13.92 -3.34 -4.61
N CYS A 15 13.21 -2.39 -5.22
CA CYS A 15 13.55 -1.87 -6.54
C CYS A 15 14.57 -0.74 -6.43
N GLU A 16 15.71 -0.90 -7.08
CA GLU A 16 16.79 0.11 -7.13
C GLU A 16 16.48 1.30 -8.06
N ILE A 17 15.44 1.21 -8.88
CA ILE A 17 15.07 2.22 -9.88
C ILE A 17 13.96 3.14 -9.37
N CYS A 18 13.12 2.64 -8.45
CA CYS A 18 12.02 3.41 -7.90
C CYS A 18 12.54 4.45 -6.91
N LEU A 19 11.87 5.60 -6.84
CA LEU A 19 12.08 6.51 -5.72
C LEU A 19 11.79 5.77 -4.42
N GLY A 20 12.82 5.70 -3.58
CA GLY A 20 12.80 5.00 -2.30
C GLY A 20 11.84 5.70 -1.33
N ILE A 21 11.41 4.97 -0.30
CA ILE A 21 10.54 5.58 0.72
C ILE A 21 11.29 6.69 1.49
N ASP A 22 12.59 6.55 1.65
CA ASP A 22 13.42 7.53 2.36
C ASP A 22 13.60 8.81 1.51
N GLU A 23 13.76 8.67 0.20
CA GLU A 23 13.76 9.83 -0.73
C GLU A 23 12.40 10.54 -0.74
N ILE A 24 11.29 9.78 -0.70
CA ILE A 24 9.94 10.36 -0.60
C ILE A 24 9.76 11.11 0.72
N LYS A 25 10.30 10.56 1.82
CA LYS A 25 10.30 11.22 3.13
C LYS A 25 11.02 12.58 3.05
N GLU A 26 12.22 12.62 2.51
CA GLU A 26 12.99 13.86 2.33
C GLU A 26 12.26 14.88 1.47
N ILE A 27 11.66 14.47 0.33
CA ILE A 27 10.89 15.37 -0.54
C ILE A 27 9.69 15.97 0.19
N LEU A 28 9.01 15.18 1.02
CA LEU A 28 7.87 15.64 1.80
C LEU A 28 8.29 16.60 2.92
N GLU A 29 9.36 16.27 3.65
CA GLU A 29 9.91 17.12 4.71
C GLU A 29 10.37 18.47 4.13
N ASP A 30 11.18 18.48 3.07
CA ASP A 30 11.63 19.72 2.41
C ASP A 30 10.45 20.54 1.87
N GLY A 31 9.47 19.88 1.26
CA GLY A 31 8.26 20.53 0.76
C GLY A 31 7.44 21.20 1.86
N LEU A 32 7.22 20.50 2.99
CA LEU A 32 6.46 21.03 4.12
C LEU A 32 7.22 22.16 4.82
N GLU A 33 8.52 22.00 5.04
CA GLU A 33 9.38 23.01 5.66
C GLU A 33 9.45 24.28 4.82
N LYS A 34 9.69 24.16 3.50
CA LYS A 34 9.74 25.29 2.57
C LYS A 34 8.46 26.13 2.56
N HIS A 35 7.32 25.49 2.84
CA HIS A 35 6.02 26.15 2.91
C HIS A 35 5.61 26.54 4.34
N LEU A 36 6.50 26.36 5.34
CA LEU A 36 6.25 26.64 6.76
C LEU A 36 4.99 25.93 7.28
N ILE A 37 4.77 24.69 6.83
CA ILE A 37 3.62 23.89 7.23
C ILE A 37 4.00 23.11 8.48
N GLU A 38 3.52 23.55 9.64
CA GLU A 38 3.80 22.87 10.91
C GLU A 38 2.82 21.72 11.20
N THR A 39 1.59 21.81 10.67
CA THR A 39 0.54 20.80 10.93
C THR A 39 -0.20 20.43 9.66
N VAL A 40 -0.52 19.15 9.54
CA VAL A 40 -1.24 18.58 8.40
C VAL A 40 -2.55 17.99 8.90
N THR A 41 -3.65 18.31 8.20
CA THR A 41 -4.97 17.73 8.46
C THR A 41 -5.31 16.75 7.35
N PHE A 42 -5.59 15.49 7.71
CA PHE A 42 -5.86 14.42 6.76
C PHE A 42 -6.89 13.44 7.32
N ARG A 43 -7.43 12.57 6.47
CA ARG A 43 -8.39 11.52 6.88
C ARG A 43 -7.73 10.16 6.85
N GLN A 44 -7.89 9.36 7.89
CA GLN A 44 -7.29 8.03 8.01
C GLN A 44 -8.32 7.00 8.48
N TRP A 45 -8.27 5.81 7.89
CA TRP A 45 -8.99 4.64 8.39
C TRP A 45 -8.30 4.13 9.65
N VAL A 46 -8.96 4.29 10.80
CA VAL A 46 -8.41 3.91 12.12
C VAL A 46 -8.78 2.50 12.56
N SER A 47 -9.81 1.90 11.96
CA SER A 47 -10.22 0.51 12.24
C SER A 47 -10.56 -0.25 10.96
N VAL A 48 -10.16 -1.52 10.93
CA VAL A 48 -10.56 -2.48 9.89
C VAL A 48 -12.02 -2.91 10.11
N ASP A 49 -12.41 -3.11 11.37
CA ASP A 49 -13.77 -3.47 11.73
C ASP A 49 -14.65 -2.21 11.79
N ARG A 50 -15.78 -2.25 11.08
CA ARG A 50 -16.79 -1.17 10.92
C ARG A 50 -16.38 0.06 10.10
N CYS A 51 -15.18 0.07 9.49
CA CYS A 51 -14.70 1.13 8.61
C CYS A 51 -14.90 2.54 9.22
N ASN A 52 -14.12 2.89 10.24
CA ASN A 52 -14.15 4.24 10.80
C ASN A 52 -13.09 5.13 10.16
N LEU A 53 -13.53 6.22 9.51
CA LEU A 53 -12.67 7.20 8.83
C LEU A 53 -12.65 8.49 9.64
N GLU A 54 -11.54 8.73 10.31
CA GLU A 54 -11.39 9.89 11.20
C GLU A 54 -10.57 10.99 10.53
N THR A 55 -10.91 12.25 10.84
CA THR A 55 -10.09 13.40 10.48
C THR A 55 -9.08 13.63 11.58
N LEU A 56 -7.80 13.53 11.25
CA LEU A 56 -6.68 13.72 12.15
C LEU A 56 -5.97 15.02 11.81
N LYS A 57 -5.45 15.68 12.85
CA LYS A 57 -4.51 16.80 12.73
C LYS A 57 -3.23 16.39 13.45
N LYS A 58 -2.12 16.40 12.73
CA LYS A 58 -0.80 15.96 13.20
C LYS A 58 0.26 16.98 12.86
N SER A 59 1.42 16.91 13.53
CA SER A 59 2.57 17.69 13.07
C SER A 59 2.99 17.23 11.67
N ALA A 60 3.74 18.08 10.96
CA ALA A 60 4.33 17.71 9.67
C ALA A 60 5.16 16.42 9.79
N ASP A 61 6.06 16.34 10.79
CA ASP A 61 6.91 15.18 11.02
C ASP A 61 6.10 13.89 11.28
N GLU A 62 5.10 13.96 12.17
CA GLU A 62 4.22 12.83 12.45
C GLU A 62 3.45 12.39 11.20
N PHE A 63 3.00 13.36 10.38
CA PHE A 63 2.30 13.06 9.13
C PHE A 63 3.21 12.33 8.14
N VAL A 64 4.45 12.79 7.95
CA VAL A 64 5.40 12.17 7.01
C VAL A 64 5.71 10.74 7.44
N ASP A 65 5.95 10.50 8.72
CA ASP A 65 6.19 9.15 9.25
C ASP A 65 4.99 8.22 9.03
N ILE A 66 3.77 8.69 9.32
CA ILE A 66 2.54 7.93 9.06
C ILE A 66 2.39 7.62 7.57
N PHE A 67 2.58 8.62 6.72
CA PHE A 67 2.44 8.48 5.27
C PHE A 67 3.42 7.45 4.72
N CYS A 68 4.70 7.55 5.06
CA CYS A 68 5.74 6.65 4.56
C CYS A 68 5.56 5.21 5.07
N ARG A 69 5.15 5.03 6.33
CA ARG A 69 4.80 3.72 6.88
C ARG A 69 3.64 3.08 6.11
N ASP A 70 2.55 3.83 5.95
CA ASP A 70 1.33 3.30 5.33
C ASP A 70 1.55 3.03 3.83
N LEU A 71 2.35 3.86 3.15
CA LEU A 71 2.73 3.66 1.75
C LEU A 71 3.47 2.33 1.54
N ARG A 72 4.40 1.95 2.43
CA ARG A 72 5.10 0.65 2.37
C ARG A 72 4.10 -0.52 2.42
N VAL A 73 3.12 -0.45 3.31
CA VAL A 73 2.11 -1.51 3.47
C VAL A 73 1.19 -1.58 2.26
N LEU A 74 0.75 -0.43 1.75
CA LEU A 74 -0.20 -0.35 0.64
C LEU A 74 0.40 -0.84 -0.69
N LEU A 75 1.70 -0.63 -0.92
CA LEU A 75 2.39 -1.15 -2.11
C LEU A 75 2.36 -2.69 -2.15
N CYS A 76 2.72 -3.34 -1.04
CA CYS A 76 2.63 -4.79 -0.92
C CYS A 76 1.18 -5.28 -1.11
N HIS A 77 0.23 -4.60 -0.48
CA HIS A 77 -1.19 -4.95 -0.60
C HIS A 77 -1.70 -4.85 -2.05
N ASP A 78 -1.32 -3.81 -2.81
CA ASP A 78 -1.71 -3.65 -4.21
C ASP A 78 -1.24 -4.84 -5.06
N PHE A 79 0.00 -5.31 -4.87
CA PHE A 79 0.49 -6.51 -5.54
C PHE A 79 -0.34 -7.75 -5.18
N ILE A 80 -0.56 -8.00 -3.89
CA ILE A 80 -1.32 -9.17 -3.42
C ILE A 80 -2.74 -9.14 -3.98
N ALA A 81 -3.43 -8.00 -3.92
CA ALA A 81 -4.78 -7.83 -4.43
C ALA A 81 -4.86 -8.10 -5.96
N LYS A 82 -3.85 -7.66 -6.72
CA LYS A 82 -3.74 -7.96 -8.16
C LYS A 82 -3.55 -9.45 -8.40
N GLN A 83 -2.65 -10.11 -7.67
CA GLN A 83 -2.44 -11.56 -7.81
C GLN A 83 -3.69 -12.36 -7.44
N GLN A 84 -4.35 -11.99 -6.34
CA GLN A 84 -5.63 -12.59 -5.93
C GLN A 84 -6.68 -12.43 -7.02
N ARG A 85 -6.86 -11.22 -7.57
CA ARG A 85 -7.78 -10.98 -8.69
C ARG A 85 -7.45 -11.86 -9.89
N CYS A 86 -6.18 -11.97 -10.28
CA CYS A 86 -5.75 -12.80 -11.40
C CYS A 86 -6.06 -14.29 -11.14
N PHE A 87 -5.78 -14.78 -9.95
CA PHE A 87 -6.05 -16.17 -9.57
C PHE A 87 -7.56 -16.48 -9.57
N TYR A 88 -8.38 -15.64 -8.93
CA TYR A 88 -9.83 -15.81 -8.91
C TYR A 88 -10.46 -15.66 -10.30
N GLY A 89 -9.95 -14.76 -11.14
CA GLY A 89 -10.38 -14.63 -12.54
C GLY A 89 -10.12 -15.90 -13.35
N GLN A 90 -8.99 -16.56 -13.10
CA GLN A 90 -8.63 -17.83 -13.73
C GLN A 90 -9.44 -19.03 -13.19
N SER A 91 -9.78 -19.04 -11.91
CA SER A 91 -10.55 -20.13 -11.30
C SER A 91 -12.03 -20.14 -11.68
N LYS A 92 -12.63 -18.99 -12.04
CA LYS A 92 -13.99 -18.96 -12.61
C LYS A 92 -14.10 -19.61 -14.00
N GLY A 93 -12.98 -19.90 -14.67
CA GLY A 93 -12.92 -20.60 -15.94
C GLY A 93 -12.62 -22.10 -15.85
N LYS A 94 -12.40 -22.66 -14.65
CA LYS A 94 -12.14 -24.09 -14.45
C LYS A 94 -13.01 -24.66 -13.35
N PRO A 95 -13.86 -25.68 -13.60
CA PRO A 95 -14.59 -26.34 -12.53
C PRO A 95 -13.57 -26.96 -11.57
N VAL A 96 -13.60 -26.51 -10.31
CA VAL A 96 -12.85 -27.15 -9.23
C VAL A 96 -13.52 -28.50 -8.98
N GLY A 97 -12.96 -29.54 -9.59
CA GLY A 97 -13.32 -30.92 -9.29
C GLY A 97 -12.93 -31.22 -7.85
N ILE A 98 -13.91 -31.18 -6.96
CA ILE A 98 -13.79 -31.76 -5.62
C ILE A 98 -13.52 -33.26 -5.85
N ARG A 99 -12.28 -33.69 -5.67
CA ARG A 99 -11.95 -35.12 -5.57
C ARG A 99 -12.59 -35.62 -4.28
N GLY A 100 -13.82 -36.10 -4.41
CA GLY A 100 -14.46 -36.95 -3.42
C GLY A 100 -13.56 -38.15 -3.17
N GLY A 101 -13.23 -38.39 -1.91
CA GLY A 101 -12.57 -39.62 -1.50
C GLY A 101 -13.51 -40.79 -1.79
N SER A 102 -13.03 -41.76 -2.56
CA SER A 102 -13.63 -43.08 -2.62
C SER A 102 -12.91 -43.95 -1.61
N SER A 103 -13.52 -44.13 -0.45
CA SER A 103 -13.37 -45.36 0.32
C SER A 103 -14.24 -46.42 -0.33
N LEU A 104 -13.61 -47.47 -0.86
CA LEU A 104 -13.99 -48.89 -0.78
C LEU A 104 -12.96 -49.71 -1.56
#